data_AF-A0A916M9H7-F1
#
_entry.id   AF-A0A916M9H7-F1
#
_cell.length_a   1.000
_cell.length_b   1.000
_cell.length_c   1.000
_cell.angle_alpha   90.00
_cell.angle_beta   90.00
_cell.angle_gamma   90.00
#
_symmetry.space_group_name_H-M   'P 1'
#
loop_
_entity.id
_entity.type
_entity.pdbx_description
1 polymer ?
#
loop_
_entity_poly.entity_id
_entity_poly.type
_entity_poly.pdbx_seq_one_letter_code
_entity_poly.pdbx_strand_id
1 'polypeptide(L)'
;MAGRTTGKRKGSETTTGAAAPPPPPPLAPVPARPSRADRVRADTRLQEIDEVCSAWAAIVAERMSADQTFAELVEQYQHGTRDLRTLFLWDALQAAEAHVALVNTVIARHLDGSRRADPLAILADLRAEQDKTAAVHAVNAFLAVLNQMSSKKPKWLTNDELDPRVAVLALAHQTLCYALEAARVSAPADLTEHVIRATQDDTVWVWRKMPEPGTDTLAACAAAAAFFRDLGATRLTTTDEVAALYAEHASARAA
;
A
#
# COMPACT_ATOMS: atom_id res chain seq x y z
N MET A 1 12.80 55.75 -96.30
CA MET A 1 12.61 54.76 -97.38
C MET A 1 13.07 53.41 -96.86
N ALA A 2 12.46 52.26 -97.06
CA ALA A 2 11.10 51.80 -97.37
C ALA A 2 11.09 50.29 -97.04
N GLY A 3 9.97 49.74 -96.58
CA GLY A 3 9.75 48.29 -96.46
C GLY A 3 8.83 47.96 -95.27
N ARG A 4 7.50 48.07 -95.41
CA ARG A 4 6.54 46.97 -95.71
C ARG A 4 6.79 45.74 -94.82
N THR A 5 5.82 45.27 -94.03
CA THR A 5 4.64 44.57 -94.56
C THR A 5 3.42 44.60 -93.62
N THR A 6 2.25 44.76 -94.25
CA THR A 6 0.90 44.46 -93.76
C THR A 6 0.68 42.95 -93.62
N GLY A 7 0.10 42.51 -92.50
CA GLY A 7 -0.34 41.13 -92.26
C GLY A 7 -1.68 41.06 -91.52
N LYS A 8 -2.75 40.93 -92.31
CA LYS A 8 -4.13 40.47 -92.05
C LYS A 8 -4.60 40.24 -90.59
N ARG A 9 -5.71 40.93 -90.28
CA ARG A 9 -6.74 40.50 -89.30
C ARG A 9 -7.19 39.05 -89.55
N LYS A 10 -7.27 38.27 -88.48
CA LYS A 10 -8.39 37.33 -88.24
C LYS A 10 -8.57 37.20 -86.72
N GLY A 11 -9.45 38.03 -86.16
CA GLY A 11 -9.94 37.82 -84.81
C GLY A 11 -10.79 36.56 -84.82
N SER A 12 -10.28 35.49 -84.24
CA SER A 12 -11.10 34.36 -83.82
C SER A 12 -11.70 34.73 -82.48
N GLU A 13 -12.98 35.06 -82.47
CA GLU A 13 -13.79 35.05 -81.25
C GLU A 13 -13.84 33.60 -80.75
N THR A 14 -12.96 33.30 -79.79
CA THR A 14 -13.10 32.09 -78.99
C THR A 14 -14.20 32.39 -77.98
N THR A 15 -15.41 31.92 -78.25
CA THR A 15 -16.50 31.87 -77.30
C THR A 15 -16.01 31.07 -76.09
N THR A 16 -15.68 31.75 -74.99
CA THR A 16 -15.26 31.13 -73.74
C THR A 16 -16.48 30.38 -73.18
N GLY A 17 -16.59 29.10 -73.51
CA GLY A 17 -17.51 28.20 -72.83
C GLY A 17 -17.12 28.17 -71.37
N ALA A 18 -17.99 28.70 -70.50
CA ALA A 18 -17.82 28.56 -69.06
C ALA A 18 -17.84 27.07 -68.74
N ALA A 19 -16.67 26.51 -68.40
CA ALA A 19 -16.57 25.16 -67.88
C ALA A 19 -17.41 25.10 -66.59
N ALA A 20 -18.34 24.14 -66.53
CA ALA A 20 -19.11 23.90 -65.32
C ALA A 20 -18.14 23.72 -64.14
N PRO A 21 -18.42 24.33 -62.96
CA PRO A 21 -17.58 24.15 -61.80
C PRO A 21 -17.45 22.66 -61.48
N PRO A 22 -16.26 22.19 -61.08
CA PRO A 22 -16.07 20.80 -60.70
C PRO A 22 -17.09 20.42 -59.62
N PRO A 23 -17.65 19.20 -59.66
CA PRO A 23 -18.63 18.77 -58.67
C PRO A 23 -18.03 18.91 -57.27
N PRO A 24 -18.83 19.33 -56.28
CA PRO A 24 -18.35 19.47 -54.92
C PRO A 24 -17.73 18.15 -54.45
N PRO A 25 -16.64 18.19 -53.66
CA PRO A 25 -16.01 16.99 -53.15
C PRO A 25 -17.06 16.16 -52.38
N PRO A 26 -17.03 14.82 -52.52
CA PRO A 26 -17.98 13.96 -51.83
C PRO A 26 -17.93 14.24 -50.32
N LEU A 27 -19.12 14.42 -49.72
CA LEU A 27 -19.26 14.68 -48.30
C LEU A 27 -18.53 13.59 -47.52
N ALA A 28 -17.56 13.99 -46.69
CA ALA A 28 -16.86 13.05 -45.82
C ALA A 28 -17.90 12.35 -44.93
N PRO A 29 -17.84 11.02 -44.78
CA PRO A 29 -18.78 10.30 -43.94
C PRO A 29 -18.70 10.86 -42.52
N VAL A 30 -19.82 11.40 -42.03
CA VAL A 30 -19.94 11.84 -40.64
C VAL A 30 -19.91 10.58 -39.77
N PRO A 31 -18.98 10.47 -38.79
CA PRO A 31 -18.95 9.32 -37.92
C PRO A 31 -20.32 9.15 -37.24
N ALA A 32 -20.86 7.94 -37.31
CA ALA A 32 -22.16 7.64 -36.73
C ALA A 32 -22.17 8.02 -35.25
N ARG A 33 -23.28 8.61 -34.79
CA ARG A 33 -23.45 8.95 -33.38
C ARG A 33 -23.23 7.68 -32.54
N PRO A 34 -22.40 7.72 -31.48
CA PRO A 34 -22.12 6.55 -30.67
C PRO A 34 -23.41 5.93 -30.14
N SER A 35 -23.56 4.63 -30.35
CA SER A 35 -24.70 3.87 -29.85
C SER A 35 -24.67 3.81 -28.33
N ARG A 36 -25.79 3.41 -27.70
CA ARG A 36 -25.83 3.19 -26.25
C ARG A 36 -24.80 2.14 -25.81
N ALA A 37 -24.60 1.09 -26.61
CA ALA A 37 -23.60 0.06 -26.35
C ALA A 37 -22.16 0.60 -26.46
N ASP A 38 -21.91 1.54 -27.37
CA ASP A 38 -20.60 2.18 -27.49
C ASP A 38 -20.30 3.08 -26.28
N ARG A 39 -21.31 3.78 -25.77
CA ARG A 39 -21.15 4.60 -24.56
C ARG A 39 -20.87 3.75 -23.33
N VAL A 40 -21.64 2.68 -23.12
CA VAL A 40 -21.38 1.75 -22.00
C VAL A 40 -19.98 1.14 -22.09
N ARG A 41 -19.52 0.73 -23.29
CA ARG A 41 -18.15 0.23 -23.48
C ARG A 41 -17.09 1.30 -23.20
N ALA A 42 -17.35 2.55 -23.59
CA ALA A 42 -16.45 3.66 -23.30
C ALA A 42 -16.40 3.96 -21.79
N ASP A 43 -17.54 3.96 -21.10
CA ASP A 43 -17.63 4.18 -19.66
C ASP A 43 -16.90 3.07 -18.89
N THR A 44 -17.09 1.79 -19.25
CA THR A 44 -16.35 0.67 -18.65
C THR A 44 -14.84 0.81 -18.87
N ARG A 45 -14.42 1.19 -20.09
CA ARG A 45 -12.99 1.39 -20.37
C ARG A 45 -12.39 2.56 -19.59
N LEU A 46 -13.16 3.63 -19.36
CA LEU A 46 -12.72 4.74 -18.52
C LEU A 46 -12.55 4.30 -17.07
N GLN A 47 -13.48 3.50 -16.53
CA GLN A 47 -13.35 2.92 -15.19
C GLN A 47 -12.10 2.05 -15.06
N GLU A 48 -11.83 1.18 -16.04
CA GLU A 48 -10.61 0.36 -16.05
C GLU A 48 -9.33 1.22 -16.06
N ILE A 49 -9.32 2.32 -16.82
CA ILE A 49 -8.19 3.25 -16.86
C ILE A 49 -8.02 3.94 -15.50
N ASP A 50 -9.11 4.42 -14.91
CA ASP A 50 -9.09 5.08 -13.60
C ASP A 50 -8.59 4.14 -12.50
N GLU A 51 -9.02 2.88 -12.50
CA GLU A 51 -8.56 1.84 -11.57
C GLU A 51 -7.05 1.59 -11.70
N VAL A 52 -6.57 1.42 -12.93
CA VAL A 52 -5.14 1.21 -13.23
C VAL A 52 -4.31 2.43 -12.82
N CYS A 53 -4.79 3.65 -13.11
CA CYS A 53 -4.13 4.88 -12.71
C CYS A 53 -4.11 5.04 -11.19
N SER A 54 -5.21 4.73 -10.50
CA SER A 54 -5.29 4.73 -9.04
C SER A 54 -4.34 3.72 -8.41
N ALA A 55 -4.21 2.52 -9.01
CA ALA A 55 -3.30 1.50 -8.53
C ALA A 55 -1.84 1.95 -8.64
N TRP A 56 -1.45 2.53 -9.78
CA TRP A 56 -0.11 3.12 -9.93
C TRP A 56 0.13 4.25 -8.94
N ALA A 57 -0.83 5.16 -8.76
CA ALA A 57 -0.71 6.25 -7.79
C ALA A 57 -0.50 5.72 -6.37
N ALA A 58 -1.21 4.65 -5.98
CA ALA A 58 -1.03 4.01 -4.67
C ALA A 58 0.34 3.36 -4.51
N ILE A 59 0.86 2.67 -5.54
CA ILE A 59 2.21 2.07 -5.52
C ILE A 59 3.28 3.15 -5.38
N VAL A 60 3.18 4.22 -6.17
CA VAL A 60 4.13 5.35 -6.12
C VAL A 60 4.08 6.04 -4.76
N ALA A 61 2.87 6.32 -4.25
CA ALA A 61 2.70 6.93 -2.93
C ALA A 61 3.32 6.06 -1.82
N GLU A 62 3.15 4.73 -1.87
CA GLU A 62 3.75 3.82 -0.90
C GLU A 62 5.27 3.87 -0.95
N ARG A 63 5.85 3.81 -2.16
CA ARG A 63 7.30 3.90 -2.35
C ARG A 63 7.87 5.21 -1.83
N MET A 64 7.22 6.33 -2.17
CA MET A 64 7.62 7.66 -1.70
C MET A 64 7.51 7.77 -0.18
N SER A 65 6.45 7.23 0.42
CA SER A 65 6.28 7.22 1.86
C SER A 65 7.38 6.42 2.55
N ALA A 66 7.70 5.22 2.06
CA ALA A 66 8.75 4.39 2.62
C ALA A 66 10.13 5.07 2.54
N ASP A 67 10.46 5.69 1.40
CA ASP A 67 11.70 6.42 1.22
C ASP A 67 11.79 7.66 2.11
N GLN A 68 10.68 8.41 2.26
CA GLN A 68 10.60 9.58 3.12
C GLN A 68 10.80 9.20 4.59
N THR A 69 10.07 8.19 5.09
CA THR A 69 10.21 7.70 6.47
C THR A 69 11.63 7.25 6.75
N PHE A 70 12.25 6.49 5.83
CA PHE A 70 13.63 6.05 5.98
C PHE A 70 14.59 7.25 6.04
N ALA A 71 14.45 8.22 5.11
CA ALA A 71 15.31 9.40 5.09
C ALA A 71 15.22 10.23 6.37
N GLU A 72 14.00 10.45 6.89
CA GLU A 72 13.77 11.17 8.15
C GLU A 72 14.40 10.45 9.35
N LEU A 73 14.28 9.13 9.42
CA LEU A 73 14.89 8.34 10.50
C LEU A 73 16.41 8.31 10.41
N VAL A 74 16.98 8.24 9.20
CA VAL A 74 18.45 8.38 8.99
C VAL A 74 18.93 9.73 9.49
N GLU A 75 18.24 10.82 9.13
CA GLU A 75 18.61 12.17 9.55
C GLU A 75 18.55 12.30 11.08
N GLN A 76 17.45 11.85 11.70
CA GLN A 76 17.30 11.83 13.15
C GLN A 76 18.40 11.00 13.83
N TYR A 77 18.77 9.85 13.25
CA TYR A 77 19.79 8.97 13.82
C TYR A 77 21.18 9.57 13.74
N GLN A 78 21.52 10.22 12.63
CA GLN A 78 22.81 10.89 12.44
C GLN A 78 23.01 12.09 13.38
N HIS A 79 21.92 12.80 13.70
CA HIS A 79 21.95 14.02 14.52
C HIS A 79 21.52 13.78 15.98
N GLY A 80 21.17 12.54 16.33
CA GLY A 80 20.67 12.17 17.64
C GLY A 80 21.73 12.19 18.75
N THR A 81 21.29 12.49 19.98
CA THR A 81 22.11 12.31 21.18
C THR A 81 22.27 10.82 21.47
N ARG A 82 23.47 10.35 21.85
CA ARG A 82 23.77 8.94 22.20
C ARG A 82 23.14 8.52 23.55
N ASP A 83 21.81 8.47 23.61
CA ASP A 83 21.04 8.01 24.76
C ASP A 83 20.18 6.80 24.38
N LEU A 84 19.32 6.32 25.31
CA LEU A 84 18.42 5.20 25.04
C LEU A 84 17.47 5.46 23.85
N ARG A 85 17.20 6.72 23.50
CA ARG A 85 16.37 7.06 22.34
C ARG A 85 17.06 6.68 21.05
N THR A 86 18.40 6.72 21.00
CA THR A 86 19.17 6.22 19.84
C THR A 86 18.96 4.73 19.60
N LEU A 87 18.80 3.92 20.66
CA LEU A 87 18.53 2.48 20.51
C LEU A 87 17.15 2.24 19.90
N PHE A 88 16.13 2.94 20.40
CA PHE A 88 14.79 2.86 19.82
C PHE A 88 14.75 3.40 18.38
N LEU A 89 15.53 4.43 18.09
CA LEU A 89 15.65 5.00 16.75
C LEU A 89 16.38 4.05 15.78
N TRP A 90 17.35 3.27 16.26
CA TRP A 90 18.00 2.23 15.48
C TRP A 90 16.99 1.14 15.07
N ASP A 91 16.16 0.67 16.00
CA ASP A 91 15.11 -0.31 15.70
C ASP A 91 14.10 0.26 14.69
N ALA A 92 13.76 1.55 14.80
CA ALA A 92 12.92 2.25 13.82
C ALA A 92 13.55 2.30 12.44
N LEU A 93 14.84 2.62 12.38
CA LEU A 93 15.59 2.69 11.13
C LEU A 93 15.63 1.31 10.44
N GLN A 94 15.85 0.24 11.20
CA GLN A 94 15.83 -1.12 10.67
C GLN A 94 14.45 -1.52 10.15
N ALA A 95 13.37 -1.14 10.84
CA ALA A 95 12.00 -1.37 10.36
C ALA A 95 11.72 -0.59 9.05
N ALA A 96 12.14 0.66 8.96
CA ALA A 96 11.97 1.48 7.76
C ALA A 96 12.81 0.95 6.57
N GLU A 97 14.03 0.50 6.82
CA GLU A 97 14.89 -0.16 5.83
C GLU A 97 14.22 -1.44 5.29
N ALA A 98 13.67 -2.27 6.19
CA ALA A 98 12.94 -3.47 5.82
C ALA A 98 11.69 -3.16 4.98
N HIS A 99 10.96 -2.09 5.30
CA HIS A 99 9.80 -1.66 4.52
C HIS A 99 10.20 -1.21 3.10
N VAL A 100 11.28 -0.43 2.97
CA VAL A 100 11.88 -0.05 1.69
C VAL A 100 12.26 -1.28 0.86
N ALA A 101 12.93 -2.26 1.49
CA ALA A 101 13.31 -3.51 0.84
C ALA A 101 12.10 -4.31 0.36
N LEU A 102 11.06 -4.44 1.19
CA LEU A 102 9.81 -5.13 0.87
C LEU A 102 9.15 -4.52 -0.38
N VAL A 103 8.97 -3.19 -0.40
CA VAL A 103 8.38 -2.49 -1.55
C VAL A 103 9.17 -2.76 -2.82
N ASN A 104 10.50 -2.65 -2.75
CA ASN A 104 11.39 -2.89 -3.90
C ASN A 104 11.34 -4.34 -4.39
N THR A 105 11.32 -5.31 -3.48
CA THR A 105 11.25 -6.74 -3.81
C THR A 105 9.93 -7.09 -4.51
N VAL A 106 8.80 -6.58 -4.00
CA VAL A 106 7.49 -6.81 -4.63
C VAL A 106 7.48 -6.19 -6.03
N ILE A 107 7.89 -4.94 -6.18
CA ILE A 107 7.92 -4.27 -7.49
C ILE A 107 8.83 -5.04 -8.46
N ALA A 108 10.05 -5.41 -8.05
CA ALA A 108 10.99 -6.14 -8.90
C ALA A 108 10.42 -7.49 -9.38
N ARG A 109 9.76 -8.25 -8.49
CA ARG A 109 9.12 -9.55 -8.79
C ARG A 109 8.15 -9.46 -9.98
N HIS A 110 7.43 -8.34 -10.10
CA HIS A 110 6.45 -8.10 -11.16
C HIS A 110 7.04 -7.44 -12.41
N LEU A 111 8.25 -6.87 -12.33
CA LEU A 111 8.93 -6.22 -13.45
C LEU A 111 9.94 -7.14 -14.17
N ASP A 112 10.43 -8.20 -13.52
CA ASP A 112 11.55 -9.05 -13.98
C ASP A 112 11.22 -10.03 -15.14
N GLY A 113 10.16 -9.78 -15.92
CA GLY A 113 9.65 -10.81 -16.85
C GLY A 113 9.04 -10.34 -18.16
N SER A 114 9.51 -9.27 -18.82
CA SER A 114 9.15 -8.86 -20.20
C SER A 114 7.65 -8.67 -20.55
N ARG A 115 6.73 -8.94 -19.62
CA ARG A 115 5.28 -8.69 -19.73
C ARG A 115 5.00 -7.29 -19.19
N ARG A 116 3.92 -6.67 -19.70
CA ARG A 116 3.41 -5.43 -19.13
C ARG A 116 3.13 -5.66 -17.64
N ALA A 117 3.71 -4.81 -16.79
CA ALA A 117 3.44 -4.79 -15.36
C ALA A 117 1.93 -4.65 -15.13
N ASP A 118 1.36 -5.54 -14.30
CA ASP A 118 -0.02 -5.43 -13.85
C ASP A 118 -0.05 -4.69 -12.51
N PRO A 119 -0.50 -3.42 -12.49
CA PRO A 119 -0.44 -2.60 -11.28
C PRO A 119 -1.41 -3.08 -10.20
N LEU A 120 -2.50 -3.74 -10.59
CA LEU A 120 -3.47 -4.29 -9.63
C LEU A 120 -2.86 -5.50 -8.92
N ALA A 121 -2.15 -6.37 -9.66
CA ALA A 121 -1.42 -7.48 -9.07
C ALA A 121 -0.27 -7.01 -8.16
N ILE A 122 0.52 -6.02 -8.60
CA ILE A 122 1.58 -5.43 -7.79
C ILE A 122 1.02 -4.86 -6.48
N LEU A 123 -0.06 -4.08 -6.57
CA LEU A 123 -0.69 -3.48 -5.40
C LEU A 123 -1.26 -4.54 -4.47
N ALA A 124 -1.91 -5.57 -5.00
CA ALA A 124 -2.45 -6.67 -4.20
C ALA A 124 -1.35 -7.41 -3.42
N ASP A 125 -0.27 -7.78 -4.10
CA ASP A 125 0.89 -8.43 -3.46
C ASP A 125 1.54 -7.54 -2.41
N LEU A 126 1.68 -6.24 -2.69
CA LEU A 126 2.23 -5.28 -1.75
C LEU A 126 1.37 -5.21 -0.48
N ARG A 127 0.04 -5.16 -0.64
CA ARG A 127 -0.88 -5.17 0.50
C ARG A 127 -0.85 -6.48 1.28
N ALA A 128 -0.65 -7.62 0.62
CA ALA A 128 -0.53 -8.91 1.29
C ALA A 128 0.75 -9.01 2.14
N GLU A 129 1.89 -8.57 1.60
CA GLU A 129 3.17 -8.57 2.33
C GLU A 129 3.15 -7.56 3.50
N GLN A 130 2.45 -6.45 3.34
CA GLN A 130 2.21 -5.49 4.42
C GLN A 130 1.33 -6.06 5.54
N ASP A 131 0.23 -6.74 5.21
CA ASP A 131 -0.62 -7.40 6.20
C ASP A 131 0.16 -8.48 6.97
N LYS A 132 1.01 -9.23 6.26
CA LYS A 132 1.92 -10.20 6.86
C LYS A 132 2.89 -9.56 7.84
N THR A 133 3.49 -8.43 7.45
CA THR A 133 4.40 -7.65 8.30
C THR A 133 3.68 -7.13 9.55
N ALA A 134 2.49 -6.56 9.37
CA ALA A 134 1.64 -6.09 10.46
C ALA A 134 1.29 -7.21 11.46
N ALA A 135 0.88 -8.37 10.96
CA ALA A 135 0.57 -9.53 11.79
C ALA A 135 1.80 -9.97 12.62
N VAL A 136 2.99 -10.06 12.01
CA VAL A 136 4.22 -10.46 12.69
C VAL A 136 4.60 -9.50 13.80
N HIS A 137 4.62 -8.20 13.51
CA HIS A 137 4.94 -7.20 14.53
C HIS A 137 3.91 -7.19 15.65
N ALA A 138 2.61 -7.24 15.34
CA ALA A 138 1.57 -7.27 16.35
C ALA A 138 1.65 -8.51 17.26
N VAL A 139 1.80 -9.70 16.68
CA VAL A 139 1.92 -10.95 17.45
C VAL A 139 3.16 -10.93 18.35
N ASN A 140 4.31 -10.46 17.85
CA ASN A 140 5.52 -10.37 18.65
C ASN A 140 5.37 -9.36 19.81
N ALA A 141 4.70 -8.22 19.58
CA ALA A 141 4.39 -7.25 20.62
C ALA A 141 3.49 -7.86 21.70
N PHE A 142 2.40 -8.54 21.30
CA PHE A 142 1.48 -9.16 22.25
C PHE A 142 2.07 -10.37 22.97
N LEU A 143 2.94 -11.16 22.34
CA LEU A 143 3.73 -12.18 23.02
C LEU A 143 4.55 -11.57 24.17
N ALA A 144 5.23 -10.45 23.92
CA ALA A 144 6.00 -9.76 24.94
C ALA A 144 5.11 -9.27 26.09
N VAL A 145 3.99 -8.60 25.78
CA VAL A 145 3.03 -8.09 26.78
C VAL A 145 2.43 -9.23 27.60
N LEU A 146 1.92 -10.28 26.97
CA LEU A 146 1.26 -11.40 27.65
C LEU A 146 2.23 -12.18 28.56
N ASN A 147 3.50 -12.32 28.15
CA ASN A 147 4.54 -12.94 28.99
C ASN A 147 4.87 -12.12 30.25
N GLN A 148 4.60 -10.82 30.24
CA GLN A 148 4.70 -9.98 31.44
C GLN A 148 3.43 -10.03 32.30
N MET A 149 2.28 -10.37 31.73
CA MET A 149 0.98 -10.48 32.40
C MET A 149 0.68 -11.85 33.03
N SER A 150 1.65 -12.76 33.10
CA SER A 150 1.49 -14.07 33.74
C SER A 150 0.80 -13.97 35.10
N SER A 151 -0.10 -14.90 35.42
CA SER A 151 -0.77 -15.01 36.73
C SER A 151 0.18 -15.11 37.93
N LYS A 152 1.47 -15.39 37.68
CA LYS A 152 2.55 -15.40 38.67
C LYS A 152 3.15 -14.01 38.95
N LYS A 153 2.76 -12.99 38.19
CA LYS A 153 3.27 -11.62 38.29
C LYS A 153 2.13 -10.70 38.76
N PRO A 154 2.35 -9.79 39.73
CA PRO A 154 1.28 -8.93 40.26
C PRO A 154 0.61 -8.11 39.15
N LYS A 155 -0.71 -7.83 39.24
CA LYS A 155 -1.43 -6.96 38.29
C LYS A 155 -0.81 -5.55 38.27
N TRP A 156 -1.07 -4.77 37.21
CA TRP A 156 -0.57 -3.41 36.87
C TRP A 156 -0.77 -2.29 37.93
N LEU A 157 -0.66 -2.59 39.22
CA LEU A 157 -1.20 -1.78 40.32
C LEU A 157 -0.17 -0.93 41.08
N THR A 158 1.11 -0.95 40.72
CA THR A 158 2.13 -0.15 41.42
C THR A 158 3.13 0.44 40.43
N ASN A 159 2.95 1.72 40.09
CA ASN A 159 3.92 2.57 39.40
C ASN A 159 5.07 2.93 40.36
N ASP A 160 5.91 1.96 40.72
CA ASP A 160 7.23 2.25 41.26
C ASP A 160 8.22 2.36 40.08
N GLU A 161 9.10 3.36 40.12
CA GLU A 161 9.76 4.02 38.98
C GLU A 161 10.68 3.17 38.07
N LEU A 162 10.69 1.84 38.18
CA LEU A 162 11.48 0.93 37.34
C LEU A 162 10.77 -0.43 37.14
N ASP A 163 9.44 -0.44 36.96
CA ASP A 163 8.74 -1.68 36.60
C ASP A 163 9.17 -2.13 35.18
N PRO A 164 9.84 -3.30 35.01
CA PRO A 164 10.22 -3.82 33.69
C PRO A 164 9.04 -3.98 32.73
N ARG A 165 7.80 -3.98 33.22
CA ARG A 165 6.59 -3.99 32.40
C ARG A 165 6.35 -2.69 31.67
N VAL A 166 6.74 -1.55 32.25
CA VAL A 166 6.65 -0.25 31.57
C VAL A 166 7.61 -0.21 30.39
N ALA A 167 8.82 -0.77 30.54
CA ALA A 167 9.77 -0.91 29.44
C ALA A 167 9.25 -1.85 28.33
N VAL A 168 8.65 -2.99 28.71
CA VAL A 168 8.03 -3.91 27.73
C VAL A 168 6.84 -3.29 27.03
N LEU A 169 6.02 -2.52 27.75
CA LEU A 169 4.88 -1.82 27.16
C LEU A 169 5.33 -0.72 26.19
N ALA A 170 6.38 0.03 26.53
CA ALA A 170 6.98 1.01 25.63
C ALA A 170 7.53 0.36 24.34
N LEU A 171 8.22 -0.78 24.45
CA LEU A 171 8.68 -1.54 23.30
C LEU A 171 7.52 -2.10 22.46
N ALA A 172 6.47 -2.59 23.13
CA ALA A 172 5.27 -3.09 22.48
C ALA A 172 4.55 -1.96 21.74
N HIS A 173 4.47 -0.76 22.31
CA HIS A 173 3.89 0.41 21.63
C HIS A 173 4.62 0.71 20.33
N GLN A 174 5.94 0.80 20.37
CA GLN A 174 6.72 1.08 19.17
C GLN A 174 6.53 0.00 18.10
N THR A 175 6.56 -1.27 18.51
CA THR A 175 6.34 -2.40 17.60
C THR A 175 4.92 -2.39 17.00
N LEU A 176 3.92 -2.02 17.80
CA LEU A 176 2.53 -1.88 17.34
C LEU A 176 2.34 -0.67 16.43
N CYS A 177 3.07 0.43 16.63
CA CYS A 177 3.07 1.54 15.68
C CYS A 177 3.52 1.07 14.29
N TYR A 178 4.60 0.27 14.19
CA TYR A 178 5.00 -0.33 12.90
C TYR A 178 3.93 -1.27 12.34
N ALA A 179 3.28 -2.05 13.21
CA ALA A 179 2.21 -2.93 12.77
C ALA A 179 1.02 -2.13 12.19
N LEU A 180 0.68 -0.99 12.80
CA LEU A 180 -0.37 -0.09 12.35
C LEU A 180 -0.01 0.61 11.06
N GLU A 181 1.23 1.08 10.92
CA GLU A 181 1.75 1.67 9.69
C GLU A 181 1.68 0.67 8.53
N ALA A 182 2.17 -0.56 8.75
CA ALA A 182 2.09 -1.63 7.76
C ALA A 182 0.63 -1.98 7.41
N ALA A 183 -0.27 -2.07 8.40
CA ALA A 183 -1.69 -2.30 8.17
C ALA A 183 -2.44 -1.08 7.60
N ARG A 184 -1.78 0.09 7.55
CA ARG A 184 -2.35 1.40 7.18
C ARG A 184 -3.54 1.80 8.04
N VAL A 185 -3.47 1.45 9.31
CA VAL A 185 -4.43 1.84 10.33
C VAL A 185 -3.87 3.08 11.02
N SER A 186 -4.68 4.12 11.16
CA SER A 186 -4.25 5.33 11.86
C SER A 186 -4.00 5.03 13.33
N ALA A 187 -2.83 5.42 13.84
CA ALA A 187 -2.51 5.21 15.24
C ALA A 187 -3.42 6.05 16.15
N PRO A 188 -4.08 5.43 17.15
CA PRO A 188 -4.89 6.15 18.11
C PRO A 188 -4.02 7.03 19.02
N ALA A 189 -4.63 8.07 19.61
CA ALA A 189 -3.94 8.95 20.55
C ALA A 189 -3.50 8.22 21.85
N ASP A 190 -4.26 7.22 22.30
CA ASP A 190 -3.91 6.38 23.46
C ASP A 190 -3.82 4.90 23.07
N LEU A 191 -2.65 4.50 22.58
CA LEU A 191 -2.35 3.12 22.23
C LEU A 191 -2.43 2.17 23.44
N THR A 192 -2.17 2.67 24.64
CA THR A 192 -2.10 1.89 25.88
C THR A 192 -3.44 1.25 26.20
N GLU A 193 -4.51 2.03 26.11
CA GLU A 193 -5.86 1.56 26.40
C GLU A 193 -6.26 0.43 25.46
N HIS A 194 -5.98 0.59 24.15
CA HIS A 194 -6.26 -0.41 23.14
C HIS A 194 -5.47 -1.70 23.36
N VAL A 195 -4.19 -1.60 23.75
CA VAL A 195 -3.36 -2.78 24.10
C VAL A 195 -3.94 -3.52 25.30
N ILE A 196 -4.28 -2.80 26.37
CA ILE A 196 -4.85 -3.40 27.57
C ILE A 196 -6.19 -4.08 27.23
N ARG A 197 -7.08 -3.40 26.50
CA ARG A 197 -8.39 -3.92 26.12
C ARG A 197 -8.26 -5.19 25.27
N ALA A 198 -7.34 -5.19 24.30
CA ALA A 198 -7.04 -6.36 23.47
C ALA A 198 -6.51 -7.55 24.29
N THR A 199 -5.64 -7.32 25.27
CA THR A 199 -5.13 -8.39 26.14
C THR A 199 -6.17 -8.96 27.13
N GLN A 200 -7.27 -8.23 27.32
CA GLN A 200 -8.39 -8.65 28.17
C GLN A 200 -9.49 -9.37 27.40
N ASP A 201 -9.39 -9.48 26.08
CA ASP A 201 -10.35 -10.22 25.26
C ASP A 201 -10.44 -11.70 25.72
N ASP A 202 -11.66 -12.20 25.88
CA ASP A 202 -11.91 -13.54 26.42
C ASP A 202 -11.22 -14.63 25.58
N THR A 203 -11.12 -14.44 24.26
CA THR A 203 -10.50 -15.41 23.34
C THR A 203 -9.01 -15.60 23.62
N VAL A 204 -8.31 -14.57 24.10
CA VAL A 204 -6.90 -14.64 24.50
C VAL A 204 -6.72 -15.65 25.64
N TRP A 205 -7.60 -15.58 26.63
CA TRP A 205 -7.51 -16.40 27.84
C TRP A 205 -8.06 -17.82 27.66
N VAL A 206 -8.91 -18.05 26.65
CA VAL A 206 -9.26 -19.40 26.20
C VAL A 206 -7.99 -20.13 25.76
N TRP A 207 -7.21 -19.52 24.86
CA TRP A 207 -5.95 -20.11 24.38
C TRP A 207 -4.91 -20.23 25.51
N ARG A 208 -4.73 -19.19 26.32
CA ARG A 208 -3.70 -19.17 27.38
C ARG A 208 -3.89 -20.22 28.48
N LYS A 209 -5.11 -20.74 28.64
CA LYS A 209 -5.44 -21.80 29.62
C LYS A 209 -5.26 -23.21 29.06
N MET A 210 -5.05 -23.36 27.75
CA MET A 210 -4.85 -24.66 27.13
C MET A 210 -3.44 -25.20 27.40
N PRO A 211 -3.27 -26.50 27.68
CA PRO A 211 -1.97 -27.09 28.01
C PRO A 211 -1.09 -27.39 26.78
N GLU A 212 -1.61 -27.21 25.57
CA GLU A 212 -0.94 -27.59 24.33
C GLU A 212 0.19 -26.63 23.95
N PRO A 213 1.29 -27.10 23.34
CA PRO A 213 2.34 -26.24 22.82
C PRO A 213 1.82 -25.33 21.69
N GLY A 214 2.26 -24.07 21.66
CA GLY A 214 1.85 -23.07 20.65
C GLY A 214 0.60 -22.26 21.01
N THR A 215 -0.08 -22.61 22.10
CA THR A 215 -1.24 -21.88 22.64
C THR A 215 -0.91 -20.44 23.06
N ASP A 216 0.32 -20.19 23.50
CA ASP A 216 0.81 -18.84 23.80
C ASP A 216 0.86 -17.95 22.55
N THR A 217 1.26 -18.51 21.40
CA THR A 217 1.24 -17.81 20.12
C THR A 217 -0.18 -17.56 19.66
N LEU A 218 -1.08 -18.55 19.78
CA LEU A 218 -2.50 -18.36 19.46
C LEU A 218 -3.17 -17.32 20.35
N ALA A 219 -2.81 -17.24 21.63
CA ALA A 219 -3.27 -16.18 22.54
C ALA A 219 -2.79 -14.79 22.06
N ALA A 220 -1.54 -14.68 21.60
CA ALA A 220 -1.03 -13.43 21.03
C ALA A 220 -1.69 -13.09 19.68
N CYS A 221 -1.98 -14.08 18.82
CA CYS A 221 -2.76 -13.88 17.60
C CYS A 221 -4.17 -13.38 17.91
N ALA A 222 -4.82 -13.92 18.95
CA ALA A 222 -6.13 -13.47 19.40
C ALA A 222 -6.09 -12.03 19.91
N ALA A 223 -5.06 -11.66 20.67
CA ALA A 223 -4.87 -10.29 21.15
C ALA A 223 -4.62 -9.32 19.98
N ALA A 224 -3.77 -9.69 19.02
CA ALA A 224 -3.54 -8.91 17.80
C ALA A 224 -4.84 -8.72 17.00
N ALA A 225 -5.62 -9.78 16.83
CA ALA A 225 -6.91 -9.72 16.13
C ALA A 225 -7.92 -8.81 16.84
N ALA A 226 -8.02 -8.89 18.16
CA ALA A 226 -8.87 -8.02 18.97
C ALA A 226 -8.42 -6.55 18.85
N PHE A 227 -7.10 -6.31 18.87
CA PHE A 227 -6.52 -4.98 18.72
C PHE A 227 -6.85 -4.32 17.39
N PHE A 228 -6.61 -5.00 16.27
CA PHE A 228 -6.96 -4.46 14.95
C PHE A 228 -8.48 -4.24 14.79
N ARG A 229 -9.29 -5.13 15.36
CA ARG A 229 -10.76 -5.00 15.34
C ARG A 229 -11.24 -3.79 16.16
N ASP A 230 -10.67 -3.55 17.34
CA ASP A 230 -11.00 -2.42 18.20
C ASP A 230 -10.63 -1.07 17.54
N LEU A 231 -9.60 -1.06 16.67
CA LEU A 231 -9.22 0.09 15.86
C LEU A 231 -10.00 0.24 14.55
N GLY A 232 -10.97 -0.63 14.29
CA GLY A 232 -11.83 -0.56 13.11
C GLY A 232 -11.16 -1.03 11.81
N ALA A 233 -10.09 -1.84 11.90
CA ALA A 233 -9.52 -2.48 10.72
C ALA A 233 -10.53 -3.47 10.09
N THR A 234 -10.43 -3.67 8.77
CA THR A 234 -11.25 -4.64 8.03
C THR A 234 -10.53 -5.96 7.78
N ARG A 235 -9.21 -5.99 7.99
CA ARG A 235 -8.30 -7.13 7.87
C ARG A 235 -7.55 -7.31 9.18
N LEU A 236 -6.94 -8.47 9.37
CA LEU A 236 -6.28 -8.88 10.61
C LEU A 236 -7.22 -8.89 11.82
N THR A 237 -8.51 -9.12 11.60
CA THR A 237 -9.54 -8.99 12.65
C THR A 237 -9.90 -10.31 13.31
N THR A 238 -9.40 -11.43 12.79
CA THR A 238 -9.66 -12.77 13.29
C THR A 238 -8.37 -13.49 13.67
N THR A 239 -8.45 -14.35 14.69
CA THR A 239 -7.29 -15.12 15.17
C THR A 239 -6.69 -15.98 14.07
N ASP A 240 -7.53 -16.64 13.26
CA ASP A 240 -7.10 -17.55 12.20
C ASP A 240 -6.36 -16.82 11.08
N GLU A 241 -6.85 -15.64 10.68
CA GLU A 241 -6.20 -14.78 9.68
C GLU A 241 -4.81 -14.36 10.15
N VAL A 242 -4.70 -13.86 11.38
CA VAL A 242 -3.42 -13.44 11.96
C VAL A 242 -2.46 -14.63 12.12
N ALA A 243 -2.96 -15.77 12.59
CA ALA A 243 -2.15 -16.98 12.77
C ALA A 243 -1.62 -17.53 11.44
N ALA A 244 -2.43 -17.52 10.38
CA ALA A 244 -2.00 -17.96 9.05
C ALA A 244 -0.84 -17.10 8.53
N LEU A 245 -0.96 -15.77 8.61
CA LEU A 245 0.09 -14.84 8.16
C LEU A 245 1.37 -14.96 9.01
N TYR A 246 1.21 -15.11 10.33
CA TYR A 246 2.34 -15.32 11.23
C TYR A 246 3.11 -16.61 10.92
N ALA A 247 2.39 -17.71 10.68
CA ALA A 247 2.98 -19.00 10.34
C ALA A 247 3.70 -18.96 8.98
N GLU A 248 3.14 -18.27 7.99
CA GLU A 248 3.74 -18.09 6.67
C GLU A 248 5.05 -17.29 6.72
N HIS A 249 5.19 -16.37 7.68
CA HIS A 249 6.46 -15.68 7.91
C HIS A 249 7.48 -16.56 8.62
N ALA A 250 7.04 -17.33 9.63
CA ALA A 250 7.90 -18.23 10.37
C ALA A 250 8.51 -19.33 9.48
N SER A 251 7.73 -19.86 8.53
CA SER A 251 8.20 -20.87 7.56
C SER A 251 9.21 -20.28 6.56
N ALA A 252 9.00 -19.06 6.09
CA ALA A 252 9.91 -18.37 5.18
C ALA A 252 11.30 -18.09 5.78
N ARG A 253 11.39 -17.96 7.12
CA ARG A 253 12.66 -17.76 7.83
C ARG A 253 13.44 -19.07 8.08
N ALA A 254 12.76 -20.22 7.99
CA ALA A 254 13.35 -21.54 8.20
C ALA A 254 13.84 -22.22 6.91
N ALA A 255 13.48 -21.66 5.74
CA ALA A 255 13.90 -22.08 4.42
C ALA A 255 15.17 -21.35 3.97
#